data_AF-A0A8K0VE52-F1
#
_entry.id   AF-A0A8K0VE52-F1
#
_cell.length_a   1.000
_cell.length_b   1.000
_cell.length_c   1.000
_cell.angle_alpha   90.00
_cell.angle_beta   90.00
_cell.angle_gamma   90.00
#
_symmetry.space_group_name_H-M   'P 1'
#
loop_
_entity.id
_entity.type
_entity.pdbx_description
1 polymer ?
#
loop_
_entity_poly.entity_id
_entity_poly.type
_entity_poly.pdbx_seq_one_letter_code
_entity_poly.pdbx_strand_id
1 'polypeptide(L)'
;MKITRLPGSVLGENQHALKAVAAERGSIRNLKSPTVAAAPVPMIFQGSARYPVDEIVIHCAATHPDWMRGQPLTAKRKEIDRWHREERGWRKIGYHHLIDRDGAILPGRAETEIGAGVEGHNRGVIHICLIGGAGSSATDPFERNFTTAQDRALRGLIDAIRAETAITRITGHNDHAAKACPGFVVRSWINRA
;
A
#
# COMPACT_ATOMS: atom_id res chain seq x y z
N MET A 1 -58.66 -33.67 -5.14
CA MET A 1 -57.81 -34.22 -4.06
C MET A 1 -57.57 -33.08 -3.07
N LYS A 2 -58.17 -33.19 -1.88
CA LYS A 2 -58.21 -32.15 -0.85
C LYS A 2 -56.88 -32.13 -0.09
N ILE A 3 -56.33 -30.95 0.19
CA ILE A 3 -55.70 -30.68 1.50
C ILE A 3 -56.25 -29.35 2.01
N THR A 4 -56.70 -29.41 3.24
CA THR A 4 -57.64 -28.55 3.97
C THR A 4 -56.96 -27.34 4.62
N ARG A 5 -57.68 -26.21 4.68
CA ARG A 5 -57.46 -25.05 5.57
C ARG A 5 -57.88 -25.37 7.02
N LEU A 6 -57.38 -24.58 7.99
CA LEU A 6 -58.10 -23.65 8.92
C LEU A 6 -57.18 -23.30 10.15
N PRO A 7 -57.51 -22.37 11.08
CA PRO A 7 -57.25 -20.92 10.97
C PRO A 7 -56.83 -20.22 12.30
N GLY A 8 -56.75 -18.88 12.32
CA GLY A 8 -56.85 -18.02 13.53
C GLY A 8 -55.50 -17.46 14.04
N SER A 9 -55.38 -16.24 14.57
CA SER A 9 -56.36 -15.20 14.91
C SER A 9 -55.69 -13.83 15.12
N VAL A 10 -56.36 -12.79 14.62
CA VAL A 10 -56.64 -11.44 15.19
C VAL A 10 -55.66 -10.84 16.21
N LEU A 11 -55.25 -9.58 15.94
CA LEU A 11 -55.37 -8.36 16.77
C LEU A 11 -54.65 -7.25 15.97
N GLY A 12 -55.21 -6.09 15.62
CA GLY A 12 -56.17 -5.27 16.36
C GLY A 12 -55.43 -4.02 16.85
N GLU A 13 -55.58 -2.94 16.08
CA GLU A 13 -55.30 -1.50 16.29
C GLU A 13 -54.82 -1.01 17.68
N ASN A 14 -53.94 0.01 17.70
CA ASN A 14 -54.28 1.32 18.30
C ASN A 14 -53.12 2.35 18.20
N GLN A 15 -53.35 3.39 17.39
CA GLN A 15 -52.79 4.72 17.61
C GLN A 15 -53.61 5.42 18.71
N HIS A 16 -52.98 5.97 19.75
CA HIS A 16 -53.23 7.32 20.31
C HIS A 16 -52.50 7.57 21.65
N ALA A 17 -51.79 8.70 21.67
CA ALA A 17 -51.73 9.70 22.75
C ALA A 17 -51.23 9.33 24.18
N LEU A 18 -50.04 9.86 24.48
CA LEU A 18 -49.72 10.79 25.58
C LEU A 18 -50.50 10.65 26.90
N LYS A 19 -49.77 10.37 27.99
CA LYS A 19 -49.86 11.14 29.25
C LYS A 19 -48.62 10.94 30.13
N ALA A 20 -48.29 12.02 30.82
CA ALA A 20 -47.02 12.31 31.50
C ALA A 20 -46.81 11.54 32.80
N VAL A 21 -45.53 11.33 33.16
CA VAL A 21 -45.03 11.61 34.51
C VAL A 21 -43.67 12.29 34.39
N ALA A 22 -43.62 13.56 34.78
CA ALA A 22 -42.40 14.29 35.07
C ALA A 22 -42.02 14.03 36.53
N ALA A 23 -40.73 13.83 36.81
CA ALA A 23 -39.97 14.37 37.95
C ALA A 23 -38.80 13.45 38.29
N GLU A 24 -37.60 13.85 37.87
CA GLU A 24 -36.38 13.92 38.71
C GLU A 24 -35.23 14.36 37.82
N ARG A 25 -35.07 15.69 37.66
CA ARG A 25 -33.84 16.27 37.14
C ARG A 25 -32.79 16.27 38.25
N GLY A 26 -32.30 15.09 38.59
CA GLY A 26 -31.04 14.91 39.31
C GLY A 26 -29.88 15.18 38.36
N SER A 27 -28.94 16.03 38.77
CA SER A 27 -27.75 16.41 38.03
C SER A 27 -26.98 15.19 37.50
N ILE A 28 -27.13 14.92 36.19
CA ILE A 28 -26.28 13.97 35.48
C ILE A 28 -24.91 14.66 35.36
N ARG A 29 -24.05 14.38 36.33
CA ARG A 29 -22.66 14.80 36.32
C ARG A 29 -22.06 14.34 34.99
N ASN A 30 -21.33 15.27 34.39
CA ASN A 30 -20.55 15.12 33.18
C ASN A 30 -19.52 13.97 33.34
N LEU A 31 -19.96 12.72 33.14
CA LEU A 31 -19.07 11.58 33.03
C LEU A 31 -18.40 11.69 31.67
N LYS A 32 -17.18 12.23 31.65
CA LYS A 32 -16.30 12.11 30.48
C LYS A 32 -16.24 10.63 30.12
N SER A 33 -16.71 10.28 28.93
CA SER A 33 -16.48 8.97 28.35
C SER A 33 -14.96 8.70 28.42
N PRO A 34 -14.52 7.54 28.90
CA PRO A 34 -13.09 7.23 28.90
C PRO A 34 -12.62 7.28 27.44
N THR A 35 -11.74 8.23 27.13
CA THR A 35 -10.97 8.24 25.90
C THR A 35 -10.07 7.01 25.95
N VAL A 36 -10.50 5.93 25.31
CA VAL A 36 -9.61 4.80 25.01
C VAL A 36 -8.55 5.37 24.08
N ALA A 37 -7.32 5.51 24.59
CA ALA A 37 -6.18 5.85 23.75
C ALA A 37 -6.11 4.81 22.62
N ALA A 38 -6.15 5.26 21.37
CA ALA A 38 -5.98 4.38 20.22
C ALA A 38 -4.68 3.60 20.39
N ALA A 39 -4.72 2.28 20.17
CA ALA A 39 -3.53 1.46 20.21
C ALA A 39 -2.47 2.05 19.26
N PRO A 40 -1.17 2.05 19.63
CA PRO A 40 -0.13 2.55 18.76
C PRO A 40 -0.18 1.81 17.43
N VAL A 41 -0.19 2.56 16.33
CA VAL A 41 -0.14 2.01 14.97
C VAL A 41 1.11 1.12 14.87
N PRO A 42 1.01 -0.08 14.26
CA PRO A 42 2.19 -0.88 13.93
C PRO A 42 3.25 -0.02 13.25
N MET A 43 4.53 -0.29 13.54
CA MET A 43 5.64 0.52 13.03
C MET A 43 6.83 -0.37 12.71
N ILE A 44 7.24 -0.35 11.45
CA ILE A 44 8.49 -0.95 11.00
C ILE A 44 9.63 0.05 11.27
N PHE A 45 10.76 -0.47 11.72
CA PHE A 45 11.97 0.33 11.96
C PHE A 45 13.14 -0.21 11.16
N GLN A 46 13.90 0.68 10.53
CA GLN A 46 15.06 0.34 9.70
C GLN A 46 16.40 0.55 10.41
N GLY A 47 17.25 -0.48 10.34
CA GLY A 47 18.62 -0.45 10.85
C GLY A 47 18.72 -0.36 12.38
N SER A 48 19.95 -0.37 12.89
CA SER A 48 20.22 -0.32 14.34
C SER A 48 19.78 0.99 14.99
N ALA A 49 19.78 2.09 14.23
CA ALA A 49 19.29 3.39 14.67
C ALA A 49 17.76 3.49 14.71
N ARG A 50 17.03 2.45 14.27
CA ARG A 50 15.57 2.36 14.28
C ARG A 50 14.88 3.56 13.63
N TYR A 51 15.20 3.84 12.37
CA TYR A 51 14.47 4.86 11.61
C TYR A 51 13.03 4.38 11.38
N PRO A 52 11.99 5.12 11.81
CA PRO A 52 10.61 4.73 11.54
C PRO A 52 10.37 4.74 10.03
N VAL A 53 9.66 3.74 9.53
CA VAL A 53 9.29 3.65 8.12
C VAL A 53 7.97 4.38 7.91
N ASP A 54 8.04 5.50 7.20
CA ASP A 54 6.90 6.39 6.93
C ASP A 54 6.71 6.74 5.46
N GLU A 55 7.59 6.28 4.56
CA GLU A 55 7.51 6.55 3.13
C GLU A 55 7.70 5.29 2.27
N ILE A 56 6.93 5.23 1.17
CA ILE A 56 7.15 4.30 0.07
C ILE A 56 7.65 5.11 -1.14
N VAL A 57 8.75 4.66 -1.76
CA VAL A 57 9.24 5.22 -3.03
C VAL A 57 9.12 4.19 -4.14
N ILE A 58 8.44 4.56 -5.23
CA ILE A 58 8.23 3.72 -6.40
C ILE A 58 9.36 3.94 -7.42
N HIS A 59 9.89 2.83 -7.93
CA HIS A 59 10.94 2.77 -8.94
C HIS A 59 10.51 1.91 -10.14
N CYS A 60 11.26 2.00 -11.22
CA CYS A 60 11.25 1.05 -12.32
C CYS A 60 12.66 0.51 -12.58
N ALA A 61 12.76 -0.72 -13.08
CA ALA A 61 14.03 -1.37 -13.38
C ALA A 61 14.72 -0.81 -14.64
N ALA A 62 14.05 0.07 -15.40
CA ALA A 62 14.50 0.58 -16.70
C ALA A 62 14.78 -0.54 -17.71
N THR A 63 13.99 -1.62 -17.64
CA THR A 63 14.10 -2.77 -18.55
C THR A 63 13.03 -2.71 -19.64
N HIS A 64 13.31 -3.36 -20.78
CA HIS A 64 12.32 -3.52 -21.86
C HIS A 64 11.15 -4.42 -21.39
N PRO A 65 9.92 -4.26 -21.92
CA PRO A 65 8.78 -5.12 -21.57
C PRO A 65 9.02 -6.63 -21.70
N ASP A 66 9.94 -7.02 -22.57
CA ASP A 66 10.28 -8.42 -22.89
C ASP A 66 11.51 -8.93 -22.13
N TRP A 67 12.10 -8.11 -21.27
CA TRP A 67 13.29 -8.47 -20.51
C TRP A 67 13.02 -9.71 -19.65
N MET A 68 13.82 -10.76 -19.88
CA MET A 68 13.71 -12.06 -19.21
C MET A 68 12.29 -12.66 -19.25
N ARG A 69 11.53 -12.42 -20.34
CA ARG A 69 10.21 -13.02 -20.55
C ARG A 69 10.28 -14.56 -20.41
N GLY A 70 9.35 -15.14 -19.68
CA GLY A 70 9.30 -16.58 -19.40
C GLY A 70 10.23 -17.06 -18.27
N GLN A 71 11.13 -16.22 -17.76
CA GLN A 71 11.93 -16.55 -16.59
C GLN A 71 11.16 -16.25 -15.30
N PRO A 72 11.31 -17.08 -14.25
CA PRO A 72 10.67 -16.82 -12.97
C PRO A 72 11.20 -15.53 -12.33
N LEU A 73 10.36 -14.85 -11.54
CA LEU A 73 10.72 -13.61 -10.86
C LEU A 73 11.94 -13.76 -9.93
N THR A 74 12.21 -14.96 -9.41
CA THR A 74 13.42 -15.26 -8.62
C THR A 74 14.71 -15.10 -9.44
N ALA A 75 14.71 -15.48 -10.72
CA ALA A 75 15.84 -15.29 -11.62
C ALA A 75 16.02 -13.79 -11.97
N LYS A 76 14.91 -13.09 -12.24
CA LYS A 76 14.91 -11.64 -12.48
C LYS A 76 15.44 -10.86 -11.27
N ARG A 77 15.03 -11.21 -10.06
CA ARG A 77 15.55 -10.62 -8.81
C ARG A 77 17.06 -10.85 -8.67
N LYS A 78 17.53 -12.07 -8.98
CA LYS A 78 18.97 -12.40 -8.93
C LYS A 78 19.76 -11.53 -9.91
N GLU A 79 19.23 -11.28 -11.10
CA GLU A 79 19.88 -10.41 -12.08
C GLU A 79 19.93 -8.94 -11.61
N ILE A 80 18.85 -8.44 -11.01
CA ILE A 80 18.85 -7.09 -10.42
C ILE A 80 19.81 -6.99 -9.22
N ASP A 81 19.90 -8.04 -8.39
CA ASP A 81 20.90 -8.11 -7.31
C ASP A 81 22.33 -8.12 -7.87
N ARG A 82 22.55 -8.83 -8.98
CA ARG A 82 23.83 -8.85 -9.71
C ARG A 82 24.22 -7.46 -10.18
N TRP A 83 23.33 -6.73 -10.88
CA TRP A 83 23.59 -5.34 -11.31
C TRP A 83 23.99 -4.44 -10.14
N HIS A 84 23.24 -4.51 -9.03
CA HIS A 84 23.55 -3.70 -7.86
C HIS A 84 24.90 -4.04 -7.22
N ARG A 85 25.27 -5.32 -7.16
CA ARG A 85 26.53 -5.75 -6.56
C ARG A 85 27.73 -5.50 -7.45
N GLU A 86 27.66 -5.96 -8.68
CA GLU A 86 28.81 -6.01 -9.59
C GLU A 86 29.02 -4.67 -10.28
N GLU A 87 27.96 -3.97 -10.66
CA GLU A 87 28.08 -2.73 -11.45
C GLU A 87 28.05 -1.48 -10.56
N ARG A 88 27.40 -1.54 -9.39
CA ARG A 88 27.34 -0.41 -8.43
C ARG A 88 28.15 -0.62 -7.16
N GLY A 89 28.73 -1.80 -6.95
CA GLY A 89 29.52 -2.12 -5.75
C GLY A 89 28.68 -2.21 -4.46
N TRP A 90 27.37 -2.41 -4.56
CA TRP A 90 26.49 -2.45 -3.38
C TRP A 90 26.52 -3.82 -2.69
N ARG A 91 26.20 -3.83 -1.39
CA ARG A 91 26.19 -5.08 -0.60
C ARG A 91 25.10 -6.07 -1.01
N LYS A 92 24.01 -5.62 -1.64
CA LYS A 92 22.85 -6.40 -2.12
C LYS A 92 21.88 -5.48 -2.85
N ILE A 93 20.83 -6.04 -3.44
CA ILE A 93 19.71 -5.34 -4.04
C ILE A 93 19.22 -4.16 -3.19
N GLY A 94 18.97 -3.02 -3.85
CA GLY A 94 18.56 -1.76 -3.20
C GLY A 94 17.06 -1.66 -2.88
N TYR A 95 16.25 -2.54 -3.47
CA TYR A 95 14.78 -2.54 -3.35
C TYR A 95 14.28 -3.56 -2.32
N HIS A 96 13.16 -3.26 -1.66
CA HIS A 96 12.50 -4.18 -0.73
C HIS A 96 11.52 -5.10 -1.44
N HIS A 97 10.87 -4.60 -2.50
CA HIS A 97 9.93 -5.40 -3.30
C HIS A 97 10.18 -5.21 -4.79
N LEU A 98 9.97 -6.29 -5.54
CA LEU A 98 9.92 -6.29 -7.00
C LEU A 98 8.53 -6.72 -7.44
N ILE A 99 8.00 -6.06 -8.47
CA ILE A 99 6.72 -6.44 -9.11
C ILE A 99 6.98 -6.73 -10.59
N ASP A 100 6.76 -7.97 -10.98
CA ASP A 100 6.92 -8.42 -12.36
C ASP A 100 5.76 -7.97 -13.25
N ARG A 101 5.91 -8.14 -14.57
CA ARG A 101 4.95 -7.72 -15.60
C ARG A 101 3.57 -8.36 -15.44
N ASP A 102 3.49 -9.55 -14.86
CA ASP A 102 2.25 -10.28 -14.58
C ASP A 102 1.64 -9.96 -13.20
N GLY A 103 2.25 -9.04 -12.45
CA GLY A 103 1.81 -8.65 -11.11
C GLY A 103 2.36 -9.53 -9.97
N ALA A 104 3.17 -10.54 -10.26
CA ALA A 104 3.83 -11.30 -9.21
C ALA A 104 4.77 -10.40 -8.38
N ILE A 105 4.74 -10.59 -7.06
CA ILE A 105 5.55 -9.81 -6.11
C ILE A 105 6.59 -10.73 -5.49
N LEU A 106 7.83 -10.25 -5.39
CA LEU A 106 8.90 -10.97 -4.69
C LEU A 106 9.71 -10.02 -3.81
N PRO A 107 10.00 -10.41 -2.55
CA PRO A 107 10.85 -9.61 -1.68
C PRO A 107 12.30 -9.55 -2.19
N GLY A 108 12.89 -8.36 -2.08
CA GLY A 108 14.31 -8.08 -2.28
C GLY A 108 15.05 -8.08 -0.95
N ARG A 109 15.40 -6.90 -0.47
CA ARG A 109 15.96 -6.65 0.87
C ARG A 109 14.84 -6.66 1.92
N ALA A 110 15.14 -7.07 3.16
CA ALA A 110 14.17 -6.99 4.26
C ALA A 110 13.77 -5.53 4.54
N GLU A 111 12.49 -5.30 4.84
CA GLU A 111 11.93 -3.95 5.09
C GLU A 111 12.53 -3.25 6.32
N THR A 112 13.14 -4.03 7.23
CA THR A 112 13.86 -3.58 8.43
C THR A 112 15.33 -3.22 8.15
N GLU A 113 15.83 -3.44 6.93
CA GLU A 113 17.13 -2.95 6.50
C GLU A 113 16.96 -1.64 5.72
N ILE A 114 17.88 -0.68 5.90
CA ILE A 114 17.90 0.55 5.08
C ILE A 114 18.13 0.16 3.62
N GLY A 115 17.35 0.70 2.68
CA GLY A 115 17.46 0.44 1.24
C GLY A 115 18.63 1.14 0.55
N ALA A 116 18.63 1.10 -0.79
CA ALA A 116 19.56 1.86 -1.64
C ALA A 116 18.87 2.26 -2.96
N GLY A 117 17.71 2.90 -2.87
CA GLY A 117 16.92 3.29 -4.04
C GLY A 117 17.15 4.74 -4.49
N VAL A 118 17.38 5.66 -3.56
CA VAL A 118 17.56 7.10 -3.82
C VAL A 118 18.77 7.59 -3.05
N GLU A 119 19.75 8.17 -3.74
CA GLU A 119 20.94 8.72 -3.09
C GLU A 119 20.54 9.81 -2.07
N GLY A 120 21.07 9.73 -0.84
CA GLY A 120 20.70 10.64 0.24
C GLY A 120 19.33 10.41 0.90
N HIS A 121 18.46 9.54 0.34
CA HIS A 121 17.06 9.39 0.79
C HIS A 121 16.61 7.92 0.90
N ASN A 122 17.29 7.14 1.77
CA ASN A 122 17.01 5.70 1.96
C ASN A 122 16.50 5.30 3.35
N ARG A 123 16.60 6.18 4.35
CA ARG A 123 16.27 5.86 5.75
C ARG A 123 14.78 6.04 5.98
N GLY A 124 14.11 5.04 6.55
CA GLY A 124 12.67 5.10 6.80
C GLY A 124 11.83 4.91 5.52
N VAL A 125 12.44 4.34 4.47
CA VAL A 125 11.82 4.26 3.14
C VAL A 125 11.70 2.81 2.68
N ILE A 126 10.51 2.42 2.21
CA ILE A 126 10.31 1.18 1.46
C ILE A 126 10.38 1.47 -0.04
N HIS A 127 11.44 1.01 -0.70
CA HIS A 127 11.52 1.03 -2.17
C HIS A 127 10.83 -0.17 -2.82
N ILE A 128 9.89 0.09 -3.72
CA ILE A 128 9.22 -0.90 -4.58
C ILE A 128 9.66 -0.66 -6.03
N CYS A 129 10.12 -1.69 -6.73
CA CYS A 129 10.57 -1.57 -8.12
C CYS A 129 9.70 -2.39 -9.08
N LEU A 130 9.14 -1.72 -10.08
CA LEU A 130 8.41 -2.33 -11.18
C LEU A 130 9.37 -2.83 -12.27
N ILE A 131 9.21 -4.07 -12.74
CA ILE A 131 9.92 -4.55 -13.93
C ILE A 131 9.37 -3.82 -15.16
N GLY A 132 10.25 -3.24 -15.98
CA GLY A 132 9.89 -2.39 -17.11
C GLY A 132 10.42 -0.96 -17.00
N GLY A 133 9.86 -0.05 -17.80
CA GLY A 133 10.11 1.38 -17.74
C GLY A 133 11.25 1.90 -18.61
N ALA A 134 11.91 1.04 -19.41
CA ALA A 134 12.90 1.50 -20.39
C ALA A 134 12.27 2.51 -21.37
N GLY A 135 12.92 3.66 -21.56
CA GLY A 135 12.45 4.72 -22.47
C GLY A 135 11.28 5.56 -21.95
N SER A 136 10.84 5.35 -20.70
CA SER A 136 9.77 6.16 -20.11
C SER A 136 10.21 7.62 -19.88
N SER A 137 9.25 8.53 -19.99
CA SER A 137 9.39 9.92 -19.54
C SER A 137 8.86 10.08 -18.12
N ALA A 138 9.34 11.09 -17.39
CA ALA A 138 8.98 11.31 -15.98
C ALA A 138 7.46 11.42 -15.71
N THR A 139 6.70 11.82 -16.73
CA THR A 139 5.28 12.15 -16.64
C THR A 139 4.41 11.31 -17.57
N ASP A 140 4.91 10.18 -18.08
CA ASP A 140 4.07 9.30 -18.88
C ASP A 140 2.87 8.79 -18.06
N PRO A 141 1.75 8.45 -18.70
CA PRO A 141 0.70 7.69 -18.03
C PRO A 141 1.23 6.28 -17.71
N PHE A 142 0.87 5.75 -16.54
CA PHE A 142 1.33 4.46 -16.02
C PHE A 142 1.21 3.33 -17.06
N GLU A 143 0.04 3.23 -17.70
CA GLU A 143 -0.34 2.21 -18.67
C GLU A 143 0.49 2.23 -19.96
N ARG A 144 1.24 3.30 -20.22
CA ARG A 144 2.18 3.36 -21.36
C ARG A 144 3.33 2.37 -21.18
N ASN A 145 3.78 2.16 -19.93
CA ASN A 145 5.01 1.44 -19.63
C ASN A 145 4.78 0.17 -18.78
N PHE A 146 3.68 0.13 -18.02
CA PHE A 146 3.38 -0.92 -17.05
C PHE A 146 1.99 -1.53 -17.28
N THR A 147 1.76 -2.74 -16.74
CA THR A 147 0.54 -3.52 -16.98
C THR A 147 -0.54 -3.26 -15.93
N THR A 148 -1.80 -3.56 -16.23
CA THR A 148 -2.88 -3.52 -15.24
C THR A 148 -2.65 -4.49 -14.07
N ALA A 149 -1.94 -5.60 -14.32
CA ALA A 149 -1.59 -6.52 -13.24
C ALA A 149 -0.57 -5.89 -12.28
N GLN A 150 0.41 -5.13 -12.80
CA GLN A 150 1.32 -4.32 -11.99
C GLN A 150 0.59 -3.22 -11.23
N ASP A 151 -0.39 -2.54 -11.85
CA ASP A 151 -1.19 -1.51 -11.16
C ASP A 151 -1.90 -2.09 -9.92
N ARG A 152 -2.64 -3.19 -10.09
CA ARG A 152 -3.36 -3.86 -9.00
C ARG A 152 -2.41 -4.37 -7.92
N ALA A 153 -1.31 -5.02 -8.32
CA ALA A 153 -0.31 -5.54 -7.40
C ALA A 153 0.35 -4.41 -6.59
N LEU A 154 0.68 -3.30 -7.24
CA LEU A 154 1.32 -2.17 -6.58
C LEU A 154 0.39 -1.52 -5.55
N ARG A 155 -0.88 -1.30 -5.90
CA ARG A 155 -1.89 -0.77 -4.96
C ARG A 155 -2.10 -1.71 -3.78
N GLY A 156 -2.30 -3.00 -4.03
CA GLY A 156 -2.48 -3.99 -2.98
C GLY A 156 -1.27 -4.10 -2.04
N LEU A 157 -0.05 -4.02 -2.58
CA LEU A 157 1.17 -4.02 -1.78
C LEU A 157 1.31 -2.76 -0.92
N ILE A 158 0.96 -1.59 -1.46
CA ILE A 158 0.94 -0.34 -0.71
C ILE A 158 -0.04 -0.44 0.48
N ASP A 159 -1.23 -0.99 0.26
CA ASP A 159 -2.23 -1.15 1.31
C ASP A 159 -1.80 -2.18 2.37
N ALA A 160 -1.14 -3.27 1.96
CA ALA A 160 -0.55 -4.23 2.89
C ALA A 160 0.53 -3.58 3.78
N ILE A 161 1.46 -2.82 3.19
CA ILE A 161 2.51 -2.12 3.95
C ILE A 161 1.89 -1.09 4.91
N ARG A 162 0.84 -0.37 4.50
CA ARG A 162 0.10 0.57 5.35
C ARG A 162 -0.56 -0.08 6.57
N ALA A 163 -0.90 -1.36 6.50
CA ALA A 163 -1.43 -2.09 7.64
C ALA A 163 -0.33 -2.44 8.67
N GLU A 164 0.94 -2.46 8.25
CA GLU A 164 2.08 -2.87 9.07
C GLU A 164 2.96 -1.71 9.56
N THR A 165 2.89 -0.54 8.91
CA THR A 165 3.62 0.66 9.32
C THR A 165 2.89 1.94 8.93
N ALA A 166 3.12 3.02 9.69
CA ALA A 166 2.45 4.30 9.50
C ALA A 166 3.00 5.08 8.28
N ILE A 167 2.69 4.63 7.07
CA ILE A 167 3.06 5.31 5.82
C ILE A 167 2.30 6.62 5.68
N THR A 168 3.02 7.73 5.66
CA THR A 168 2.50 9.08 5.45
C THR A 168 2.70 9.57 4.02
N ARG A 169 3.67 9.00 3.29
CA ARG A 169 4.08 9.44 1.95
C ARG A 169 4.22 8.28 0.97
N ILE A 170 3.76 8.50 -0.26
CA ILE A 170 4.00 7.59 -1.40
C ILE A 170 4.47 8.48 -2.55
N THR A 171 5.72 8.29 -2.96
CA THR A 171 6.42 9.14 -3.94
C THR A 171 7.08 8.31 -5.02
N GLY A 172 7.48 8.94 -6.12
CA GLY A 172 8.35 8.36 -7.14
C GLY A 172 9.80 8.78 -6.94
N HIS A 173 10.75 8.07 -7.55
CA HIS A 173 12.15 8.52 -7.56
C HIS A 173 12.30 9.93 -8.17
N ASN A 174 11.48 10.26 -9.17
CA ASN A 174 11.39 11.58 -9.81
C ASN A 174 10.95 12.72 -8.85
N ASP A 175 10.34 12.41 -7.70
CA ASP A 175 10.02 13.42 -6.68
C ASP A 175 11.27 13.83 -5.86
N HIS A 176 12.33 13.03 -5.90
CA HIS A 176 13.54 13.21 -5.08
C HIS A 176 14.81 13.48 -5.91
N ALA A 177 14.78 13.22 -7.21
CA ALA A 177 15.91 13.43 -8.10
C ALA A 177 15.43 13.76 -9.54
N ALA A 178 16.25 14.48 -10.30
CA ALA A 178 16.00 14.77 -11.72
C ALA A 178 16.18 13.49 -12.58
N LYS A 179 15.19 12.58 -12.51
CA LYS A 179 15.16 11.27 -13.17
C LYS A 179 13.79 11.03 -13.78
N ALA A 180 13.72 10.20 -14.83
CA ALA A 180 12.44 9.76 -15.37
C ALA A 180 11.73 8.73 -14.47
N CYS A 181 12.48 7.90 -13.76
CA CYS A 181 11.98 6.84 -12.87
C CYS A 181 10.94 7.38 -11.85
N PRO A 182 9.78 6.73 -11.65
CA PRO A 182 9.37 5.42 -12.18
C PRO A 182 8.73 5.47 -13.58
N GLY A 183 8.78 6.60 -14.27
CA GLY A 183 8.19 6.79 -15.59
C GLY A 183 6.74 7.27 -15.55
N PHE A 184 6.30 7.83 -14.42
CA PHE A 184 5.00 8.44 -14.22
C PHE A 184 5.00 9.28 -12.93
N VAL A 185 3.98 10.14 -12.77
CA VAL A 185 3.79 10.91 -11.53
C VAL A 185 3.00 10.06 -10.52
N VAL A 186 3.68 9.56 -9.48
CA VAL A 186 3.10 8.64 -8.49
C VAL A 186 1.91 9.25 -7.75
N ARG A 187 2.02 10.53 -7.37
CA ARG A 187 0.94 11.26 -6.68
C ARG A 187 -0.33 11.31 -7.53
N SER A 188 -0.21 11.56 -8.83
CA SER A 188 -1.36 11.57 -9.73
C SER A 188 -1.90 10.16 -9.91
N TRP A 189 -1.04 9.16 -10.09
CA TRP A 189 -1.44 7.76 -10.27
C TRP A 189 -2.23 7.18 -9.09
N ILE A 190 -1.75 7.35 -7.85
CA ILE A 190 -2.38 6.74 -6.66
C ILE A 190 -3.76 7.34 -6.38
N ASN A 191 -3.99 8.60 -6.75
CA ASN A 191 -5.25 9.32 -6.53
C ASN A 191 -6.31 9.09 -7.62
N ARG A 192 -6.00 8.34 -8.68
CA ARG A 192 -7.00 7.94 -9.68
C ARG A 192 -7.90 6.85 -9.10
N ALA A 193 -9.21 7.01 -9.34
CA ALA A 193 -10.26 6.07 -8.95
C ALA A 193 -10.17 4.76 -9.74
#